data_AF-A0AAW4MU35-F1
#
_entry.id   AF-A0AAW4MU35-F1
#
_cell.length_a   1.000
_cell.length_b   1.000
_cell.length_c   1.000
_cell.angle_alpha   90.00
_cell.angle_beta   90.00
_cell.angle_gamma   90.00
#
_symmetry.space_group_name_H-M   'P 1'
#
loop_
_entity.id
_entity.type
_entity.pdbx_description
1 polymer ?
#
loop_
_entity_poly.entity_id
_entity_poly.type
_entity_poly.pdbx_seq_one_letter_code
_entity_poly.pdbx_strand_id
1 'polypeptide(L)'
;HLAMAGFILKNTLSDNGGVTRGICAVNEEGYLTDVEETKNIEKTSTGARVGDKEIDPNVNVSMNFWGLTPEFVNTLKEGFVEFFENIKDPLKDEYLLPIYIGELLRENKLSVKVLEVQDSWFGVTYKEDA
;
A
#
# COMPACT_ATOMS: atom_id res chain seq x y z
N HIS A 1 -1.50 13.10 13.22
CA HIS A 1 -0.65 12.92 12.04
C HIS A 1 -0.15 11.49 12.03
N LEU A 2 -0.31 10.81 10.91
CA LEU A 2 0.18 9.44 10.73
C LEU A 2 1.46 9.49 9.89
N ALA A 3 2.20 8.39 9.87
CA ALA A 3 3.33 8.21 8.98
C ALA A 3 3.28 6.84 8.31
N MET A 4 3.96 6.70 7.19
CA MET A 4 4.20 5.41 6.54
C MET A 4 5.62 5.34 6.03
N ALA A 5 6.20 4.13 6.01
CA ALA A 5 7.43 3.89 5.27
C ALA A 5 7.07 3.69 3.79
N GLY A 6 7.56 4.59 2.93
CA GLY A 6 7.42 4.50 1.49
C GLY A 6 8.65 3.83 0.89
N PHE A 7 8.46 2.78 0.10
CA PHE A 7 9.54 2.11 -0.62
C PHE A 7 9.42 2.39 -2.11
N ILE A 8 10.54 2.40 -2.84
CA ILE A 8 10.49 2.56 -4.30
C ILE A 8 10.10 1.23 -4.96
N LEU A 9 9.06 1.22 -5.80
CA LEU A 9 8.47 0.02 -6.39
C LEU A 9 9.52 -0.94 -6.96
N LYS A 10 10.46 -0.44 -7.78
CA LYS A 10 11.50 -1.27 -8.43
C LYS A 10 12.37 -2.08 -7.48
N ASN A 11 12.52 -1.62 -6.24
CA ASN A 11 13.30 -2.28 -5.20
C ASN A 11 12.48 -3.34 -4.44
N THR A 12 11.21 -3.54 -4.80
CA THR A 12 10.29 -4.45 -4.13
C THR A 12 9.72 -5.53 -5.06
N LEU A 13 10.11 -5.53 -6.34
CA LEU A 13 9.66 -6.50 -7.33
C LEU A 13 10.40 -7.83 -7.19
N SER A 14 9.74 -8.93 -7.52
CA SER A 14 10.35 -10.26 -7.60
C SER A 14 10.67 -10.64 -9.05
N ASP A 15 11.75 -11.38 -9.26
CA ASP A 15 12.08 -12.02 -10.54
C ASP A 15 11.28 -13.32 -10.75
N ASN A 16 10.61 -13.82 -9.71
CA ASN A 16 9.94 -15.12 -9.69
C ASN A 16 8.41 -15.03 -9.94
N GLY A 17 7.84 -13.82 -10.02
CA GLY A 17 6.45 -13.61 -10.37
C GLY A 17 5.87 -12.27 -9.95
N GLY A 18 4.55 -12.12 -10.10
CA GLY A 18 3.82 -10.91 -9.77
C GLY A 18 3.69 -10.69 -8.27
N VAL A 19 3.92 -9.45 -7.82
CA VAL A 19 3.79 -9.06 -6.41
C VAL A 19 2.54 -8.21 -6.19
N THR A 20 2.08 -8.11 -4.94
CA THR A 20 0.99 -7.19 -4.54
C THR A 20 1.56 -6.05 -3.72
N ARG A 21 1.27 -4.80 -4.10
CA ARG A 21 1.77 -3.58 -3.43
C ARG A 21 0.70 -2.50 -3.41
N GLY A 22 0.69 -1.68 -2.35
CA GLY A 22 -0.10 -0.45 -2.32
C GLY A 22 0.62 0.67 -3.06
N ILE A 23 0.25 0.97 -4.30
CA ILE A 23 0.85 2.06 -5.09
C ILE A 23 0.44 3.40 -4.47
N CYS A 24 1.41 4.26 -4.17
CA CYS A 24 1.18 5.51 -3.46
C CYS A 24 1.35 6.72 -4.38
N ALA A 25 0.38 7.65 -4.33
CA ALA A 25 0.54 8.99 -4.85
C ALA A 25 1.00 9.92 -3.72
N VAL A 26 2.06 10.69 -3.95
CA VAL A 26 2.69 11.55 -2.94
C VAL A 26 2.83 12.96 -3.50
N ASN A 27 2.46 13.98 -2.73
CA ASN A 27 2.62 15.38 -3.13
C ASN A 27 4.07 15.88 -2.92
N GLU A 28 4.36 17.10 -3.39
CA GLU A 28 5.69 17.73 -3.28
C GLU A 28 6.13 17.92 -1.81
N GLU A 29 5.19 18.01 -0.88
CA GLU A 29 5.47 18.12 0.55
C GLU A 29 5.75 16.76 1.22
N GLY A 30 5.71 15.65 0.47
CA GLY A 30 5.97 14.31 1.00
C GLY A 30 4.81 13.72 1.80
N TYR A 31 3.57 14.13 1.52
CA TYR A 31 2.36 13.55 2.10
C TYR A 31 1.65 12.64 1.11
N LEU A 32 1.11 11.53 1.62
CA LEU A 32 0.31 10.59 0.85
C LEU A 32 -1.00 11.28 0.44
N THR A 33 -1.31 11.28 -0.85
CA THR A 33 -2.57 11.78 -1.40
C THR A 33 -3.52 10.67 -1.80
N ASP A 34 -2.97 9.50 -2.18
CA ASP A 34 -3.77 8.32 -2.50
C ASP A 34 -2.95 7.04 -2.34
N VAL A 35 -3.63 5.92 -2.09
CA VAL A 35 -3.01 4.59 -2.06
C VAL A 35 -3.96 3.56 -2.67
N GLU A 36 -3.45 2.78 -3.63
CA GLU A 36 -4.20 1.79 -4.38
C GLU A 36 -3.55 0.40 -4.26
N GLU A 37 -4.26 -0.55 -3.65
CA GLU A 37 -3.80 -1.94 -3.53
C GLU A 37 -3.82 -2.61 -4.90
N THR A 38 -2.63 -2.88 -5.45
CA THR A 38 -2.46 -3.38 -6.82
C THR A 38 -1.85 -4.77 -6.79
N LYS A 39 -2.58 -5.75 -7.33
CA LYS A 39 -2.17 -7.16 -7.40
C LYS A 39 -1.45 -7.48 -8.71
N ASN A 40 -0.60 -8.50 -8.67
CA ASN A 40 0.12 -9.07 -9.83
C ASN A 40 0.94 -8.02 -10.61
N ILE A 41 1.71 -7.22 -9.89
CA ILE A 41 2.71 -6.31 -10.46
C ILE A 41 3.93 -7.14 -10.83
N GLU A 42 4.20 -7.22 -12.13
CA GLU A 42 5.30 -8.01 -12.68
C GLU A 42 6.48 -7.11 -13.02
N LYS A 43 7.69 -7.59 -12.73
CA LYS A 43 8.93 -6.96 -13.18
C LYS A 43 9.09 -7.16 -14.69
N THR A 44 9.47 -6.10 -15.39
CA THR A 44 9.79 -6.13 -16.82
C THR A 44 11.24 -5.71 -17.05
N SER A 45 11.71 -5.83 -18.29
CA SER A 45 13.04 -5.32 -18.67
C SER A 45 13.18 -3.80 -18.53
N THR A 46 12.06 -3.06 -18.55
CA THR A 46 12.03 -1.60 -18.52
C THR A 46 11.45 -1.02 -17.22
N GLY A 47 10.86 -1.84 -16.36
CA GLY A 47 10.22 -1.38 -15.13
C GLY A 47 9.25 -2.40 -14.53
N ALA A 48 7.98 -2.00 -14.43
CA ALA A 48 6.90 -2.81 -13.86
C ALA A 48 5.63 -2.73 -14.72
N ARG A 49 4.78 -3.76 -14.67
CA ARG A 49 3.47 -3.76 -15.33
C ARG A 49 2.42 -4.55 -14.56
N VAL A 50 1.15 -4.27 -14.84
CA VAL A 50 0.00 -5.11 -14.46
C VAL A 50 -0.82 -5.36 -15.71
N GLY A 51 -0.87 -6.61 -16.18
CA GLY A 51 -1.43 -6.93 -17.49
C GLY A 51 -0.71 -6.14 -18.59
N ASP A 52 -1.45 -5.36 -19.37
CA ASP A 52 -0.91 -4.54 -20.45
C ASP A 52 -0.56 -3.09 -20.02
N LYS A 53 -0.78 -2.74 -18.74
CA LYS A 53 -0.53 -1.39 -18.21
C LYS A 53 0.86 -1.31 -17.58
N GLU A 54 1.71 -0.42 -18.10
CA GLU A 54 2.99 -0.09 -17.46
C GLU A 54 2.76 0.73 -16.18
N ILE A 55 3.60 0.48 -15.18
CA ILE A 55 3.65 1.21 -13.92
C ILE A 55 5.05 1.84 -13.81
N ASP A 56 5.10 3.12 -13.46
CA ASP A 56 6.38 3.79 -13.23
C ASP A 56 7.13 3.09 -12.08
N PRO A 57 8.33 2.53 -12.35
CA PRO A 57 9.10 1.79 -11.35
C PRO A 57 9.62 2.67 -10.19
N ASN A 58 9.54 4.00 -10.30
CA ASN A 58 10.02 4.93 -9.29
C ASN A 58 8.93 5.43 -8.34
N VAL A 59 7.68 4.96 -8.49
CA VAL A 59 6.61 5.32 -7.55
C VAL A 59 6.89 4.76 -6.16
N ASN A 60 6.38 5.47 -5.16
CA ASN A 60 6.37 4.98 -3.80
C ASN A 60 5.32 3.87 -3.66
N VAL A 61 5.63 2.87 -2.85
CA VAL A 61 4.72 1.79 -2.49
C VAL A 61 4.68 1.57 -0.99
N SER A 62 3.50 1.18 -0.50
CA SER A 62 3.31 0.71 0.85
C SER A 62 3.67 -0.77 0.92
N MET A 63 4.59 -1.09 1.84
CA MET A 63 4.87 -2.46 2.30
C MET A 63 4.11 -2.78 3.59
N ASN A 64 3.00 -2.08 3.82
CA ASN A 64 2.15 -2.19 5.00
C ASN A 64 2.86 -1.87 6.33
N PHE A 65 3.80 -0.92 6.30
CA PHE A 65 4.51 -0.42 7.49
C PHE A 65 4.04 1.00 7.82
N TRP A 66 3.25 1.12 8.88
CA TRP A 66 2.56 2.35 9.26
C TRP A 66 2.88 2.79 10.68
N GLY A 67 3.13 4.08 10.86
CA GLY A 67 3.19 4.76 12.14
C GLY A 67 1.83 5.35 12.47
N LEU A 68 1.11 4.72 13.41
CA LEU A 68 -0.24 5.10 13.81
C LEU A 68 -0.26 5.70 15.21
N THR A 69 -1.20 6.62 15.48
CA THR A 69 -1.44 7.11 16.84
C THR A 69 -2.41 6.20 17.59
N PRO A 70 -2.36 6.15 18.94
CA PRO A 70 -3.31 5.37 19.73
C PRO A 70 -4.78 5.71 19.45
N GLU A 71 -5.09 6.97 19.20
CA GLU A 71 -6.46 7.42 18.89
C GLU A 71 -6.95 6.85 17.57
N PHE A 72 -6.06 6.73 16.57
CA PHE A 72 -6.40 6.16 15.27
C PHE A 72 -6.75 4.67 15.36
N VAL A 73 -6.26 3.95 16.38
CA VAL A 73 -6.66 2.56 16.63
C VAL A 73 -8.15 2.48 16.97
N ASN A 74 -8.75 3.49 17.60
CA ASN A 74 -10.19 3.51 17.83
C ASN A 74 -10.96 3.72 16.53
N THR A 75 -10.49 4.62 15.66
CA THR A 75 -11.05 4.80 14.31
C THR A 75 -11.00 3.51 13.50
N LEU A 76 -9.91 2.74 13.58
CA LEU A 76 -9.82 1.42 12.94
C LEU A 76 -10.85 0.43 13.49
N LYS A 77 -11.13 0.45 14.79
CA LYS A 77 -12.15 -0.43 15.39
C LYS A 77 -13.54 -0.05 14.91
N GLU A 78 -13.85 1.24 14.87
CA GLU A 78 -15.14 1.74 14.38
C GLU A 78 -15.34 1.37 12.90
N GLY A 79 -14.33 1.65 12.05
CA GLY A 79 -14.36 1.26 10.65
C GLY A 79 -14.43 -0.25 10.44
N PHE A 80 -13.83 -1.05 11.31
CA PHE A 80 -13.94 -2.51 11.25
C PHE A 80 -15.36 -3.01 11.56
N VAL A 81 -16.06 -2.39 12.52
CA VAL A 81 -17.47 -2.70 12.81
C VAL A 81 -18.34 -2.34 11.62
N GLU A 82 -18.17 -1.14 11.05
CA GLU A 82 -18.90 -0.70 9.86
C GLU A 82 -18.63 -1.62 8.65
N PHE A 83 -17.38 -2.02 8.45
CA PHE A 83 -17.01 -3.01 7.44
C PHE A 83 -17.77 -4.32 7.66
N PHE A 84 -17.77 -4.85 8.89
CA PHE A 84 -18.40 -6.11 9.23
C PHE A 84 -19.92 -6.10 8.96
N GLU A 85 -20.58 -4.97 9.23
CA GLU A 85 -22.01 -4.78 8.96
C GLU A 85 -22.35 -4.74 7.46
N ASN A 86 -21.36 -4.42 6.62
CA ASN A 86 -21.53 -4.23 5.17
C ASN A 86 -20.86 -5.32 4.30
N ILE A 87 -20.30 -6.37 4.90
CA ILE A 87 -19.65 -7.46 4.14
C ILE A 87 -20.66 -8.14 3.22
N LYS A 88 -20.24 -8.45 2.01
CA LYS A 88 -21.06 -9.15 1.01
C LYS A 88 -20.68 -10.62 0.95
N ASP A 89 -19.39 -10.93 1.00
CA ASP A 89 -18.84 -12.27 1.02
C ASP A 89 -17.85 -12.41 2.19
N PRO A 90 -18.29 -12.95 3.35
CA PRO A 90 -17.44 -13.12 4.52
C PRO A 90 -16.19 -13.98 4.28
N LEU A 91 -16.15 -14.77 3.21
CA LEU A 91 -15.02 -15.64 2.88
C LEU A 91 -13.99 -14.96 1.97
N LYS A 92 -14.31 -13.80 1.38
CA LYS A 92 -13.45 -13.11 0.41
C LYS A 92 -13.18 -11.65 0.73
N ASP A 93 -14.09 -11.00 1.44
CA ASP A 93 -13.94 -9.58 1.75
C ASP A 93 -12.86 -9.40 2.82
N GLU A 94 -11.92 -8.48 2.56
CA GLU A 94 -10.78 -8.21 3.43
C GLU A 94 -10.81 -6.76 3.92
N TYR A 95 -10.63 -6.56 5.23
CA TYR A 95 -10.46 -5.22 5.80
C TYR A 95 -8.99 -4.81 5.72
N LEU A 96 -8.62 -4.16 4.62
CA LEU A 96 -7.25 -3.78 4.34
C LEU A 96 -6.95 -2.36 4.83
N LEU A 97 -5.92 -2.24 5.67
CA LEU A 97 -5.48 -0.96 6.22
C LEU A 97 -5.16 0.10 5.14
N PRO A 98 -4.46 -0.21 4.03
CA PRO A 98 -4.21 0.78 2.97
C PRO A 98 -5.51 1.31 2.35
N ILE A 99 -6.49 0.44 2.09
CA ILE A 99 -7.77 0.83 1.50
C ILE A 99 -8.50 1.81 2.42
N TYR A 100 -8.62 1.46 3.70
CA TYR A 100 -9.32 2.29 4.68
C TYR A 100 -8.61 3.63 4.91
N ILE A 101 -7.28 3.65 5.03
CA ILE A 101 -6.52 4.91 5.11
C ILE A 101 -6.71 5.75 3.84
N GLY A 102 -6.73 5.13 2.66
CA GLY A 102 -7.01 5.78 1.38
C GLY A 102 -8.39 6.45 1.34
N GLU A 103 -9.42 5.80 1.89
CA GLU A 103 -10.76 6.38 2.01
C GLU A 103 -10.75 7.62 2.91
N LEU A 104 -10.15 7.53 4.09
CA LEU A 104 -10.05 8.65 5.03
C LEU A 104 -9.20 9.81 4.48
N LEU A 105 -8.19 9.52 3.67
CA LEU A 105 -7.41 10.53 2.94
C LEU A 105 -8.28 11.29 1.94
N ARG A 106 -9.07 10.60 1.12
CA ARG A 106 -9.98 11.22 0.14
C ARG A 106 -11.08 12.05 0.81
N GLU A 107 -11.47 11.68 2.02
CA GLU A 107 -12.41 12.44 2.86
C GLU A 107 -11.75 13.60 3.62
N ASN A 108 -10.44 13.83 3.47
CA ASN A 108 -9.65 14.83 4.20
C ASN A 108 -9.73 14.69 5.73
N LYS A 109 -9.97 13.48 6.25
CA LYS A 109 -10.08 13.20 7.69
C LYS A 109 -8.72 13.00 8.37
N LEU A 110 -7.66 12.75 7.60
CA LEU A 110 -6.33 12.54 8.13
C LEU A 110 -5.24 13.01 7.17
N SER A 111 -3.99 13.03 7.67
CA SER A 111 -2.79 13.24 6.87
C SER A 111 -1.75 12.17 7.22
N VAL A 112 -1.11 11.61 6.19
CA VAL A 112 -0.01 10.64 6.33
C VAL A 112 1.25 11.23 5.73
N LYS A 113 2.31 11.35 6.53
CA LYS A 113 3.64 11.67 6.02
C LYS A 113 4.29 10.42 5.44
N VAL A 114 4.79 10.48 4.21
CA VAL A 114 5.58 9.41 3.61
C VAL A 114 7.04 9.63 4.02
N LEU A 115 7.60 8.62 4.69
CA LEU A 115 9.02 8.55 5.03
C LEU A 115 9.66 7.62 4.01
N GLU A 116 10.32 8.19 3.01
CA GLU A 116 10.99 7.40 1.97
C GLU A 116 12.12 6.57 2.58
N VAL A 117 12.09 5.27 2.30
CA VAL A 117 13.12 4.31 2.68
C VAL A 117 13.93 3.97 1.43
N GLN A 118 15.23 4.28 1.49
CA GLN A 118 16.15 4.01 0.38
C GLN A 118 16.72 2.59 0.39
N ASP A 119 16.54 1.86 1.51
CA ASP A 119 17.00 0.48 1.63
C ASP A 119 16.15 -0.49 0.79
N SER A 120 16.81 -1.54 0.32
CA SER A 120 16.16 -2.65 -0.36
C SER A 120 15.25 -3.39 0.63
N TRP A 121 13.96 -3.45 0.32
CA TRP A 121 13.05 -4.33 1.04
C TRP A 121 13.35 -5.79 0.65
N PHE A 122 13.65 -6.62 1.64
CA PHE A 122 13.75 -8.06 1.45
C PHE A 122 12.53 -8.72 2.10
N GLY A 123 11.67 -9.30 1.28
CA GLY A 123 10.59 -10.14 1.75
C GLY A 123 10.29 -11.24 0.75
N VAL A 124 10.08 -12.42 1.32
CA VAL A 124 9.89 -13.65 0.56
C VAL A 124 8.45 -13.67 0.04
N THR A 125 8.26 -13.33 -1.23
CA THR A 125 6.94 -13.40 -1.88
C THR A 125 6.74 -14.78 -2.50
N TYR A 126 7.80 -15.32 -3.08
CA TYR A 126 7.95 -16.69 -3.56
C TYR A 126 9.00 -17.41 -2.73
N LYS A 127 8.91 -18.75 -2.67
CA LYS A 127 9.90 -19.55 -1.92
C LYS A 127 11.33 -19.34 -2.45
N GLU A 128 11.43 -19.02 -3.73
CA GLU A 128 12.65 -18.76 -4.49
C GLU A 128 13.21 -17.34 -4.28
N ASP A 129 12.51 -16.47 -3.55
CA ASP A 129 12.98 -15.13 -3.17
C ASP A 129 13.88 -15.15 -1.90
N ALA A 130 14.07 -16.32 -1.27
CA ALA A 130 14.82 -16.50 -0.03
C ALA A 130 16.32 -16.78 -0.23
#